data_AF-A0A8S3K5V6-F1
#
_entry.id   AF-A0A8S3K5V6-F1
#
_cell.length_a   1.000
_cell.length_b   1.000
_cell.length_c   1.000
_cell.angle_alpha   90.00
_cell.angle_beta   90.00
_cell.angle_gamma   90.00
#
_symmetry.space_group_name_H-M   'P 1'
#
loop_
_entity.id
_entity.type
_entity.pdbx_description
1 polymer ?
#
loop_
_entity_poly.entity_id
_entity_poly.type
_entity_poly.pdbx_seq_one_letter_code
_entity_poly.pdbx_strand_id
1 'polypeptide(L)'
;IFRTLLQQDIVYFDQPENNTGALCTRLATEASDVQGATGVRIGTVLQNISNLGVGIILAFIYGWSLTLIMLAFVPFMILAGFLQTYLLTGIADKVCWKKL
;
A
#
# COMPACT_ATOMS: atom_id res chain seq x y z
N ILE A 1 17.95 6.72 -14.88
CA ILE A 1 17.29 5.89 -15.91
C ILE A 1 17.16 6.67 -17.22
N PHE A 2 16.49 7.83 -17.24
CA PHE A 2 16.36 8.65 -18.47
C PHE A 2 17.70 9.02 -19.13
N ARG A 3 18.70 9.45 -18.34
CA ARG A 3 20.05 9.79 -18.86
C ARG A 3 20.77 8.60 -19.51
N THR A 4 20.55 7.39 -18.99
CA THR A 4 21.16 6.16 -19.52
C THR A 4 20.50 5.71 -20.83
N LEU A 5 19.20 5.93 -20.99
CA LEU A 5 18.51 5.71 -22.27
C LEU A 5 18.96 6.67 -23.37
N LEU A 6 19.25 7.92 -23.03
CA LEU A 6 19.76 8.91 -24.00
C LEU A 6 21.17 8.59 -24.53
N GLN A 7 21.88 7.66 -23.90
CA GLN A 7 23.23 7.24 -24.30
C GLN A 7 23.22 5.93 -25.13
N GLN A 8 22.04 5.39 -25.44
CA GLN A 8 21.89 4.13 -26.17
C GLN A 8 21.97 4.35 -27.69
N ASP A 9 22.55 3.39 -28.41
CA ASP A 9 22.75 3.48 -29.86
C ASP A 9 21.43 3.61 -30.64
N ILE A 10 21.46 4.33 -31.76
CA ILE A 10 20.27 4.60 -32.60
C ILE A 10 19.58 3.32 -33.10
N VAL A 11 20.35 2.25 -33.32
CA VAL A 11 19.86 0.92 -33.74
C VAL A 11 18.95 0.29 -32.69
N TYR A 12 19.10 0.64 -31.41
CA TYR A 12 18.23 0.16 -30.34
C TYR A 12 16.80 0.71 -30.45
N PHE A 13 16.64 1.95 -30.93
CA PHE A 13 15.34 2.61 -31.09
C PHE A 13 14.61 2.24 -32.39
N ASP A 14 15.32 1.59 -33.32
CA ASP A 14 14.78 1.16 -34.62
C ASP A 14 14.13 -0.25 -34.55
N GLN A 15 14.34 -0.96 -33.45
CA GLN A 15 13.68 -2.24 -33.20
C GLN A 15 12.18 -2.01 -32.91
N PRO A 16 11.27 -2.75 -33.57
CA PRO A 16 9.82 -2.55 -33.41
C PRO A 16 9.32 -2.79 -31.98
N GLU A 17 10.06 -3.55 -31.18
CA GLU A 17 9.80 -3.80 -29.76
C GLU A 17 10.18 -2.63 -28.84
N ASN A 18 11.08 -1.74 -29.29
CA ASN A 18 11.65 -0.62 -28.53
C ASN A 18 11.16 0.75 -29.01
N ASN A 19 9.94 0.80 -29.55
CA ASN A 19 9.35 2.06 -29.99
C ASN A 19 9.35 3.09 -28.84
N THR A 20 9.76 4.32 -29.14
CA THR A 20 10.02 5.40 -28.17
C THR A 20 8.83 5.67 -27.23
N GLY A 21 7.60 5.52 -27.72
CA GLY A 21 6.39 5.63 -26.89
C GLY A 21 6.26 4.50 -25.85
N ALA A 22 6.50 3.25 -26.24
CA ALA A 22 6.42 2.09 -25.34
C ALA A 22 7.52 2.11 -24.27
N LEU A 23 8.74 2.52 -24.64
CA LEU A 23 9.84 2.74 -23.69
C LEU A 23 9.49 3.84 -22.68
N CYS A 24 8.95 4.97 -23.14
CA CYS A 24 8.54 6.07 -22.26
C CYS A 24 7.48 5.62 -21.26
N THR A 25 6.46 4.86 -21.71
CA THR A 25 5.43 4.29 -20.83
C THR A 25 6.01 3.32 -19.83
N ARG A 26 6.89 2.39 -20.24
CA ARG A 26 7.53 1.45 -19.31
C ARG A 26 8.40 2.15 -18.28
N LEU A 27 9.16 3.17 -18.69
CA LEU A 27 9.91 3.99 -17.73
C LEU A 27 9.02 4.71 -16.74
N ALA A 28 7.90 5.26 -17.19
CA ALA A 28 6.95 5.93 -16.31
C ALA A 28 6.34 4.95 -15.31
N THR A 29 6.00 3.72 -15.74
CA THR A 29 5.51 2.66 -14.86
C THR A 29 6.57 2.22 -13.85
N GLU A 30 7.80 1.93 -14.30
CA GLU A 30 8.88 1.53 -13.40
C GLU A 30 9.24 2.65 -12.40
N ALA A 31 9.22 3.91 -12.83
CA ALA A 31 9.43 5.04 -11.95
C ALA A 31 8.31 5.17 -10.90
N SER A 32 7.05 4.96 -11.30
CA SER A 32 5.89 4.98 -10.41
C SER A 32 5.91 3.82 -9.42
N ASP A 33 6.31 2.62 -9.86
CA ASP A 33 6.41 1.44 -9.00
C ASP A 33 7.53 1.59 -7.97
N VAL A 34 8.69 2.11 -8.36
CA VAL A 34 9.79 2.42 -7.43
C VAL A 34 9.38 3.52 -6.45
N GLN A 35 8.67 4.55 -6.92
CA GLN A 35 8.22 5.65 -6.06
C GLN A 35 7.14 5.18 -5.06
N GLY A 36 6.19 4.35 -5.51
CA GLY A 36 5.19 3.72 -4.64
C GLY A 36 5.82 2.73 -3.66
N ALA A 37 6.73 1.88 -4.13
CA ALA A 37 7.44 0.92 -3.30
C ALA A 37 8.41 1.57 -2.31
N THR A 38 9.02 2.70 -2.63
CA THR A 38 9.98 3.35 -1.72
C THR A 38 9.25 4.26 -0.74
N GLY A 39 8.36 5.14 -1.22
CA GLY A 39 7.65 6.10 -0.36
C GLY A 39 6.68 5.42 0.60
N VAL A 40 5.79 4.58 0.09
CA VAL A 40 4.72 3.96 0.89
C VAL A 40 5.28 2.83 1.76
N ARG A 41 6.19 2.00 1.25
CA ARG A 41 6.77 0.90 2.06
C ARG A 41 7.63 1.44 3.19
N ILE A 42 8.50 2.42 2.94
CA ILE A 42 9.35 2.99 3.99
C ILE A 42 8.50 3.76 5.00
N GLY A 43 7.51 4.53 4.54
CA GLY A 43 6.55 5.19 5.43
C GLY A 43 5.81 4.19 6.32
N THR A 44 5.36 3.07 5.77
CA THR A 44 4.70 2.00 6.53
C THR A 44 5.65 1.34 7.52
N VAL A 45 6.91 1.10 7.14
CA VAL A 45 7.92 0.52 8.04
C VAL A 45 8.21 1.46 9.22
N LEU A 46 8.39 2.76 8.96
CA LEU A 46 8.58 3.77 10.01
C LEU A 46 7.36 3.90 10.93
N GLN A 47 6.16 3.86 10.36
CA GLN A 47 4.91 3.86 11.12
C GLN A 47 4.84 2.65 12.05
N ASN A 48 5.19 1.45 11.55
CA ASN A 48 5.19 0.22 12.33
C ASN A 48 6.23 0.26 13.46
N ILE A 49 7.44 0.77 13.19
CA ILE A 49 8.47 0.94 14.23
C ILE A 49 7.99 1.91 15.31
N SER A 50 7.39 3.04 14.92
CA SER A 50 6.83 4.02 15.86
C SER A 50 5.70 3.42 16.69
N ASN A 51 4.80 2.65 16.06
CA ASN A 51 3.69 1.99 16.74
C ASN A 51 4.18 0.95 17.75
N LEU A 52 5.21 0.18 17.41
CA LEU A 52 5.85 -0.75 18.34
C LEU A 52 6.51 0.00 19.50
N GLY A 53 7.21 1.10 19.23
CA GLY A 53 7.83 1.94 20.26
C GLY A 53 6.80 2.51 21.24
N VAL A 54 5.73 3.11 20.73
CA VAL A 54 4.63 3.65 21.55
C VAL A 54 3.94 2.51 22.32
N GLY A 55 3.70 1.36 21.69
CA GLY A 55 3.13 0.19 22.33
C GLY A 55 3.97 -0.32 23.50
N ILE A 56 5.30 -0.35 23.36
CA ILE A 56 6.23 -0.74 24.44
C ILE A 56 6.21 0.29 25.57
N ILE A 57 6.26 1.59 25.24
CA ILE A 57 6.20 2.67 26.25
C ILE A 57 4.89 2.60 27.04
N LEU A 58 3.76 2.40 26.35
CA LEU A 58 2.46 2.21 26.99
C LEU A 58 2.43 0.94 27.86
N ALA A 59 3.02 -0.16 27.39
CA ALA A 59 3.09 -1.40 28.17
C ALA A 59 3.86 -1.23 29.50
N PHE A 60 4.96 -0.46 29.49
CA PHE A 60 5.73 -0.17 30.68
C PHE A 60 5.03 0.80 31.65
N ILE A 61 4.32 1.80 31.15
CA ILE A 61 3.68 2.82 31.99
C ILE A 61 2.50 2.25 32.79
N TYR A 62 1.76 1.31 32.21
CA TYR A 62 0.39 1.15 32.66
C TYR A 62 0.06 0.02 33.63
N GLY A 63 0.83 -1.06 33.71
CA GLY A 63 0.41 -2.22 34.53
C GLY A 63 -1.06 -2.64 34.25
N TRP A 64 -1.69 -3.35 35.18
CA TRP A 64 -2.98 -4.06 35.02
C TRP A 64 -4.15 -3.26 34.40
N SER A 65 -4.13 -1.92 34.46
CA SER A 65 -5.26 -1.07 34.02
C SER A 65 -5.31 -0.78 32.52
N LEU A 66 -4.17 -0.75 31.81
CA LEU A 66 -4.20 -0.59 30.34
C LEU A 66 -4.44 -1.87 29.60
N THR A 67 -4.04 -3.00 30.18
CA THR A 67 -4.34 -4.32 29.60
C THR A 67 -5.84 -4.49 29.40
N LEU A 68 -6.67 -4.03 30.33
CA LEU A 68 -8.13 -4.04 30.19
C LEU A 68 -8.64 -3.14 29.05
N ILE A 69 -8.06 -1.94 28.90
CA ILE A 69 -8.43 -1.01 27.82
C ILE A 69 -8.02 -1.58 26.46
N MET A 70 -6.80 -2.06 26.30
CA MET A 70 -6.33 -2.66 25.06
C MET A 70 -7.11 -3.93 24.69
N LEU A 71 -7.40 -4.79 25.68
CA LEU A 71 -8.22 -5.98 25.50
C LEU A 71 -9.66 -5.63 25.09
N ALA A 72 -10.20 -4.48 25.49
CA ALA A 72 -11.52 -4.02 25.07
C ALA A 72 -11.51 -3.39 23.65
N PHE A 73 -10.44 -2.71 23.27
CA PHE A 73 -10.32 -2.08 21.95
C PHE A 73 -10.12 -3.08 20.80
N VAL A 74 -9.38 -4.17 21.03
CA VAL A 74 -9.15 -5.22 20.03
C VAL A 74 -10.44 -5.86 19.49
N PRO A 75 -11.36 -6.39 20.31
CA PRO A 75 -12.60 -6.98 19.83
C PRO A 75 -13.52 -5.93 19.20
N PHE A 76 -13.51 -4.68 19.68
CA PHE A 76 -14.29 -3.60 19.10
C PHE A 76 -13.85 -3.25 17.67
N MET A 77 -12.54 -3.16 17.44
CA MET A 77 -11.95 -2.94 16.11
C MET A 77 -12.26 -4.09 15.15
N ILE A 78 -12.13 -5.35 15.61
CA ILE A 78 -12.42 -6.52 14.80
C ILE A 78 -13.90 -6.55 14.41
N LEU A 79 -14.83 -6.29 15.34
CA LEU A 79 -16.25 -6.24 15.04
C LEU A 79 -16.57 -5.16 14.00
N ALA A 80 -15.99 -3.96 14.15
CA ALA A 80 -16.22 -2.87 13.22
C ALA A 80 -15.70 -3.18 11.82
N GLY A 81 -14.49 -3.75 11.70
CA GLY A 81 -13.91 -4.15 10.42
C GLY A 81 -14.66 -5.29 9.74
N PHE A 82 -15.11 -6.28 10.53
CA PHE A 82 -15.94 -7.37 10.03
C PHE A 82 -17.29 -6.85 9.53
N LEU A 83 -17.96 -5.99 10.30
CA LEU A 83 -19.24 -5.39 9.87
C LEU A 83 -19.08 -4.57 8.59
N GLN A 84 -18.01 -3.79 8.47
CA GLN A 84 -17.73 -2.98 7.29
C GLN A 84 -17.47 -3.84 6.04
N THR A 85 -16.66 -4.91 6.17
CA THR A 85 -16.35 -5.81 5.05
C THR A 85 -17.57 -6.65 4.63
N TYR A 86 -18.39 -7.09 5.58
CA TYR A 86 -19.66 -7.77 5.28
C TYR A 86 -20.68 -6.85 4.60
N LEU A 87 -20.77 -5.59 5.02
CA LEU A 87 -21.67 -4.64 4.40
C LEU A 87 -21.24 -4.29 2.97
N LEU A 88 -19.95 -4.06 2.75
CA LEU A 88 -19.40 -3.74 1.43
C LEU A 88 -19.58 -4.90 0.44
N THR A 89 -19.33 -6.14 0.85
CA THR A 89 -19.54 -7.33 0.01
C THR A 89 -21.02 -7.55 -0.30
N GLY A 90 -21.91 -7.38 0.69
CA GLY A 90 -23.35 -7.46 0.48
C GLY A 90 -23.90 -6.39 -0.46
N ILE A 91 -23.39 -5.15 -0.40
CA ILE A 91 -23.78 -4.08 -1.32
C ILE A 91 -23.23 -4.33 -2.73
N ALA A 92 -21.99 -4.84 -2.85
CA ALA A 92 -21.38 -5.15 -4.14
C ALA A 92 -22.19 -6.18 -4.94
N ASP A 93 -22.67 -7.25 -4.28
CA ASP A 93 -23.52 -8.26 -4.92
C ASP A 93 -24.86 -7.68 -5.37
N LYS A 94 -25.48 -6.83 -4.55
CA LYS A 94 -26.78 -6.20 -4.87
C LYS A 94 -26.69 -5.21 -6.03
N VAL A 95 -25.57 -4.52 -6.19
CA VAL A 95 -25.33 -3.57 -7.30
C VAL A 95 -25.08 -4.31 -8.61
N CYS A 96 -24.36 -5.43 -8.58
CA CYS A 96 -24.09 -6.24 -9.77
C CYS A 96 -25.39 -6.82 -10.38
N TRP A 97 -26.30 -7.33 -9.54
CA TRP A 97 -27.59 -7.88 -9.97
C TRP A 97 -28.59 -6.85 -10.51
N LYS A 98 -28.47 -5.57 -10.13
CA LYS A 98 -29.38 -4.51 -10.61
C LYS A 98 -28.94 -3.90 -11.94
N LYS A 99 -27.74 -4.25 -12.41
CA LYS A 99 -27.13 -3.74 -13.64
C LYS A 99 -27.22 -4.73 -14.81
N LEU A 100 -27.72 -5.94 -14.56
CA LEU A 100 -28.14 -6.94 -15.55
C LEU A 100 -29.65 -6.85 -15.77
#